data_AF-A0A7K4D3Z5-F1
#
_entry.id   AF-A0A7K4D3Z5-F1
#
_cell.length_a   1.000
_cell.length_b   1.000
_cell.length_c   1.000
_cell.angle_alpha   90.00
_cell.angle_beta   90.00
_cell.angle_gamma   90.00
#
_symmetry.space_group_name_H-M   'P 1'
#
loop_
_entity.id
_entity.type
_entity.pdbx_description
1 polymer ?
#
loop_
_entity_poly.entity_id
_entity_poly.type
_entity_poly.pdbx_seq_one_letter_code
_entity_poly.pdbx_strand_id
1 'polypeptide(L)'
;YIIPPKELALMGAKIIITNSYIIHQDALLKAHALKTGLHDLLGFEGPIMTDSGAFQLSVYGSVEVQPLEILNFQFAIKSDICVPLDIPTPPDVSANRAESELLETEKRLEEAAMQDRPALLAGPIQGSTHPDLRHRAARFLRDKGFDVYPVGGVVPLMEAYRFKDLVEVVTAAKKGLGPGAPVHLFGAGHPMVFALAAAMGCDLFDSAAYALYARQGRYLTVLGTWKLEEMSYLPCSCPVCHTHTQKELMESSQKIKLLAMHNLYISLQEMELVKQCIHEGSLWELLESRCRSHPRMLDGYKRLCAETGWLERLDTATKSTLFYLSPQSASRPEVIRFSRRIDRFSLYGNVLITDDQQADVSGYDHVLHFKPPFGPYPAELSETYPFNAEVPTEPDEAAWEQAEKNIKLLIEANPKASFTIKLMRPPAFR
;
A
#
# COMPACT_ATOMS: atom_id res chain seq x y z
N TYR A 1 3.87 -22.08 -20.08
CA TYR A 1 4.04 -21.22 -18.89
C TYR A 1 5.51 -21.12 -18.51
N ILE A 2 5.98 -19.98 -17.98
CA ILE A 2 7.35 -19.90 -17.40
C ILE A 2 7.39 -20.70 -16.09
N ILE A 3 6.39 -20.50 -15.24
CA ILE A 3 6.13 -21.29 -14.03
C ILE A 3 4.69 -21.82 -14.16
N PRO A 4 4.47 -23.15 -14.13
CA PRO A 4 3.12 -23.72 -14.10
C PRO A 4 2.32 -23.26 -12.87
N PRO A 5 0.99 -23.05 -12.97
CA PRO A 5 0.19 -22.59 -11.82
C PRO A 5 0.27 -23.49 -10.58
N LYS A 6 0.36 -24.81 -10.78
CA LYS A 6 0.61 -25.76 -9.68
C LYS A 6 1.92 -25.49 -8.93
N GLU A 7 2.98 -25.06 -9.62
CA GLU A 7 4.24 -24.66 -8.99
C GLU A 7 4.07 -23.32 -8.24
N LEU A 8 3.25 -22.38 -8.74
CA LEU A 8 2.95 -21.13 -8.02
C LEU A 8 2.31 -21.40 -6.64
N ALA A 9 1.38 -22.37 -6.58
CA ALA A 9 0.77 -22.79 -5.31
C ALA A 9 1.82 -23.31 -4.32
N LEU A 10 2.75 -24.15 -4.77
CA LEU A 10 3.83 -24.70 -3.95
C LEU A 10 4.79 -23.61 -3.44
N MET A 11 4.95 -22.52 -4.21
CA MET A 11 5.76 -21.38 -3.80
C MET A 11 5.07 -20.48 -2.76
N GLY A 12 3.75 -20.66 -2.53
CA GLY A 12 2.97 -19.92 -1.54
C GLY A 12 1.91 -18.98 -2.12
N ALA A 13 1.71 -18.95 -3.45
CA ALA A 13 0.62 -18.18 -4.04
C ALA A 13 -0.74 -18.83 -3.70
N LYS A 14 -1.58 -18.08 -2.97
CA LYS A 14 -2.90 -18.56 -2.52
C LYS A 14 -4.04 -18.23 -3.48
N ILE A 15 -3.83 -17.24 -4.35
CA ILE A 15 -4.75 -16.75 -5.36
C ILE A 15 -3.93 -16.43 -6.61
N ILE A 16 -4.50 -16.64 -7.79
CA ILE A 16 -3.90 -16.23 -9.07
C ILE A 16 -4.88 -15.42 -9.89
N ILE A 17 -4.36 -14.66 -10.85
CA ILE A 17 -5.16 -13.95 -11.85
C ILE A 17 -4.74 -14.40 -13.25
N THR A 18 -5.72 -14.48 -14.16
CA THR A 18 -5.50 -14.70 -15.59
C THR A 18 -6.37 -13.77 -16.43
N ASN A 19 -6.19 -13.77 -17.74
CA ASN A 19 -6.92 -12.90 -18.65
C ASN A 19 -7.96 -13.71 -19.43
N SER A 20 -9.23 -13.47 -19.13
CA SER A 20 -10.37 -14.17 -19.76
C SER A 20 -10.49 -13.83 -21.25
N TYR A 21 -10.11 -12.63 -21.67
CA TYR A 21 -10.11 -12.25 -23.08
C TYR A 21 -9.11 -13.08 -23.90
N ILE A 22 -7.90 -13.31 -23.39
CA ILE A 22 -6.92 -14.18 -24.07
C ILE A 22 -7.46 -15.61 -24.20
N ILE A 23 -8.06 -16.15 -23.13
CA ILE A 23 -8.68 -17.48 -23.16
C ILE A 23 -9.85 -17.51 -24.16
N HIS A 24 -10.64 -16.44 -24.23
CA HIS A 24 -11.78 -16.32 -25.13
C HIS A 24 -11.38 -16.31 -26.61
N GLN A 25 -10.26 -15.67 -26.95
CA GLN A 25 -9.76 -15.54 -28.32
C GLN A 25 -9.09 -16.83 -28.82
N ASP A 26 -8.52 -17.64 -27.94
CA ASP A 26 -7.93 -18.93 -28.31
C ASP A 26 -8.99 -20.03 -28.32
N ALA A 27 -9.29 -20.58 -29.51
CA ALA A 27 -10.34 -21.58 -29.67
C ALA A 27 -10.12 -22.86 -28.85
N LEU A 28 -8.86 -23.28 -28.65
CA LEU A 28 -8.55 -24.48 -27.87
C LEU A 28 -8.69 -24.21 -26.38
N LEU A 29 -8.18 -23.07 -25.89
CA LEU A 29 -8.33 -22.67 -24.49
C LEU A 29 -9.80 -22.43 -24.14
N LYS A 30 -10.55 -21.72 -25.00
CA LYS A 30 -11.98 -21.48 -24.82
C LYS A 30 -12.76 -22.80 -24.74
N ALA A 31 -12.55 -23.71 -25.68
CA ALA A 31 -13.25 -25.00 -25.69
C ALA A 31 -12.93 -25.84 -24.45
N HIS A 32 -11.66 -25.85 -24.01
CA HIS A 32 -11.26 -26.55 -22.80
C HIS A 32 -11.87 -25.90 -21.55
N ALA A 33 -11.72 -24.59 -21.39
CA ALA A 33 -12.25 -23.83 -20.25
C ALA A 33 -13.76 -23.98 -20.08
N LEU A 34 -14.52 -23.97 -21.19
CA LEU A 34 -15.98 -24.18 -21.16
C LEU A 34 -16.36 -25.61 -20.79
N LYS A 35 -15.51 -26.59 -21.09
CA LYS A 35 -15.79 -28.00 -20.82
C LYS A 35 -15.47 -28.40 -19.38
N THR A 36 -14.33 -27.96 -18.87
CA THR A 36 -13.79 -28.43 -17.58
C THR A 36 -13.80 -27.34 -16.50
N GLY A 37 -13.79 -26.07 -16.88
CA GLY A 37 -13.65 -24.93 -15.97
C GLY A 37 -12.20 -24.46 -15.84
N LEU A 38 -12.04 -23.29 -15.21
CA LEU A 38 -10.76 -22.58 -15.14
C LEU A 38 -9.74 -23.26 -14.20
N HIS A 39 -10.20 -23.84 -13.09
CA HIS A 39 -9.36 -24.59 -12.16
C HIS A 39 -8.69 -25.79 -12.84
N ASP A 40 -9.46 -26.60 -13.57
CA ASP A 40 -8.96 -27.74 -14.34
C ASP A 40 -8.00 -27.29 -15.45
N LEU A 41 -8.34 -26.22 -16.18
CA LEU A 41 -7.49 -25.68 -17.25
C LEU A 41 -6.12 -25.26 -16.72
N LEU A 42 -6.06 -24.63 -15.55
CA LEU A 42 -4.82 -24.10 -14.97
C LEU A 42 -4.12 -25.10 -14.03
N GLY A 43 -4.83 -26.10 -13.53
CA GLY A 43 -4.35 -26.99 -12.47
C GLY A 43 -4.07 -26.24 -11.17
N PHE A 44 -4.95 -25.31 -10.79
CA PHE A 44 -4.84 -24.48 -9.58
C PHE A 44 -6.11 -24.58 -8.73
N GLU A 45 -5.98 -25.09 -7.52
CA GLU A 45 -7.11 -25.38 -6.62
C GLU A 45 -7.57 -24.18 -5.79
N GLY A 46 -6.73 -23.14 -5.66
CA GLY A 46 -7.09 -21.93 -4.92
C GLY A 46 -7.95 -20.98 -5.77
N PRO A 47 -8.38 -19.84 -5.22
CA PRO A 47 -9.16 -18.85 -5.96
C PRO A 47 -8.46 -18.34 -7.22
N ILE A 48 -9.24 -18.14 -8.28
CA ILE A 48 -8.81 -17.61 -9.57
C ILE A 48 -9.63 -16.37 -9.91
N MET A 49 -8.94 -15.24 -10.06
CA MET A 49 -9.50 -14.00 -10.59
C MET A 49 -9.31 -13.95 -12.11
N THR A 50 -10.27 -13.37 -12.83
CA THR A 50 -10.14 -13.13 -14.27
C THR A 50 -10.27 -11.66 -14.61
N ASP A 51 -9.29 -11.13 -15.32
CA ASP A 51 -9.40 -9.84 -15.99
C ASP A 51 -10.18 -9.98 -17.31
N SER A 52 -11.01 -8.99 -17.62
CA SER A 52 -11.81 -8.82 -18.85
C SER A 52 -10.98 -8.49 -20.10
N GLY A 53 -9.71 -8.13 -19.92
CA GLY A 53 -8.85 -7.65 -21.00
C GLY A 53 -8.86 -6.14 -21.19
N ALA A 54 -9.27 -5.38 -20.16
CA ALA A 54 -9.14 -3.93 -20.12
C ALA A 54 -7.71 -3.46 -20.41
N PHE A 55 -6.69 -4.23 -20.01
CA PHE A 55 -5.31 -3.95 -20.39
C PHE A 55 -5.10 -3.95 -21.91
N GLN A 56 -5.67 -4.90 -22.65
CA GLN A 56 -5.61 -4.91 -24.12
C GLN A 56 -6.33 -3.69 -24.70
N LEU A 57 -7.44 -3.24 -24.10
CA LEU A 57 -8.11 -2.00 -24.48
C LEU A 57 -7.16 -0.79 -24.34
N SER A 58 -6.38 -0.72 -23.26
CA SER A 58 -5.41 0.36 -23.03
C SER A 58 -4.24 0.38 -24.01
N VAL A 59 -3.78 -0.81 -24.44
CA VAL A 59 -2.59 -0.95 -25.30
C VAL A 59 -2.95 -0.85 -26.78
N TYR A 60 -4.07 -1.45 -27.19
CA TYR A 60 -4.47 -1.59 -28.59
C TYR A 60 -5.64 -0.69 -29.01
N GLY A 61 -6.32 -0.04 -28.05
CA GLY A 61 -7.41 0.90 -28.32
C GLY A 61 -8.76 0.25 -28.66
N SER A 62 -8.83 -1.06 -28.84
CA SER A 62 -10.07 -1.82 -29.05
C SER A 62 -10.01 -3.22 -28.44
N VAL A 63 -11.18 -3.71 -28.03
CA VAL A 63 -11.42 -5.10 -27.64
C VAL A 63 -12.64 -5.55 -28.44
N GLU A 64 -12.52 -6.62 -29.21
CA GLU A 64 -13.59 -7.11 -30.10
C GLU A 64 -14.58 -8.03 -29.37
N VAL A 65 -14.97 -7.68 -28.14
CA VAL A 65 -15.93 -8.47 -27.33
C VAL A 65 -16.83 -7.52 -26.56
N GLN A 66 -18.13 -7.83 -26.51
CA GLN A 66 -19.10 -7.02 -25.77
C GLN A 66 -18.92 -7.18 -24.25
N PRO A 67 -19.14 -6.13 -23.43
CA PRO A 67 -18.94 -6.19 -21.97
C PRO A 67 -19.66 -7.35 -21.27
N LEU A 68 -20.93 -7.60 -21.61
CA LEU A 68 -21.70 -8.71 -21.03
C LEU A 68 -21.29 -10.07 -21.59
N GLU A 69 -20.80 -10.13 -22.83
CA GLU A 69 -20.31 -11.39 -23.43
C GLU A 69 -19.09 -11.90 -22.67
N ILE A 70 -18.10 -11.03 -22.41
CA ILE A 70 -16.92 -11.44 -21.65
C ILE A 70 -17.24 -11.76 -20.18
N LEU A 71 -18.19 -11.04 -19.56
CA LEU A 71 -18.63 -11.34 -18.21
C LEU A 71 -19.32 -12.72 -18.12
N ASN A 72 -20.25 -13.00 -19.04
CA ASN A 72 -20.91 -14.30 -19.12
C ASN A 72 -19.92 -15.43 -19.40
N PHE A 73 -18.87 -15.16 -20.20
CA PHE A 73 -17.79 -16.10 -20.41
C PHE A 73 -17.02 -16.39 -19.10
N GLN A 74 -16.71 -15.37 -18.30
CA GLN A 74 -16.06 -15.55 -16.99
C GLN A 74 -16.90 -16.42 -16.04
N PHE A 75 -18.22 -16.24 -16.02
CA PHE A 75 -19.13 -17.12 -15.28
C PHE A 75 -19.12 -18.55 -15.82
N ALA A 76 -19.19 -18.72 -17.15
CA ALA A 76 -19.23 -20.04 -17.78
C ALA A 76 -17.96 -20.87 -17.52
N ILE A 77 -16.80 -20.22 -17.45
CA ILE A 77 -15.52 -20.89 -17.12
C ILE A 77 -15.29 -21.02 -15.60
N LYS A 78 -16.24 -20.60 -14.76
CA LYS A 78 -16.18 -20.70 -13.29
C LYS A 78 -15.00 -19.93 -12.69
N SER A 79 -14.85 -18.67 -13.06
CA SER A 79 -13.96 -17.74 -12.35
C SER A 79 -14.53 -17.41 -10.96
N ASP A 80 -13.68 -17.33 -9.93
CA ASP A 80 -14.11 -17.01 -8.56
C ASP A 80 -14.34 -15.52 -8.36
N ILE A 81 -13.52 -14.69 -9.00
CA ILE A 81 -13.63 -13.23 -8.99
C ILE A 81 -13.62 -12.73 -10.44
N CYS A 82 -14.78 -12.26 -10.89
CA CYS A 82 -14.96 -11.73 -12.23
C CYS A 82 -14.72 -10.22 -12.25
N VAL A 83 -13.95 -9.75 -13.22
CA VAL A 83 -13.78 -8.32 -13.49
C VAL A 83 -14.61 -7.98 -14.72
N PRO A 84 -15.66 -7.16 -14.62
CA PRO A 84 -16.35 -6.65 -15.80
C PRO A 84 -15.45 -5.71 -16.61
N LEU A 85 -15.75 -5.54 -17.90
CA LEU A 85 -14.96 -4.71 -18.79
C LEU A 85 -15.08 -3.21 -18.47
N ASP A 86 -14.04 -2.64 -17.88
CA ASP A 86 -13.89 -1.22 -17.59
C ASP A 86 -13.03 -0.50 -18.66
N ILE A 87 -13.01 0.84 -18.59
CA ILE A 87 -12.11 1.66 -19.42
C ILE A 87 -10.96 2.16 -18.53
N PRO A 88 -9.73 1.65 -18.69
CA PRO A 88 -8.58 2.10 -17.93
C PRO A 88 -8.06 3.44 -18.47
N THR A 89 -8.73 4.51 -18.09
CA THR A 89 -8.37 5.87 -18.48
C THR A 89 -6.91 6.18 -18.12
N PRO A 90 -6.04 6.52 -19.10
CA PRO A 90 -4.64 6.82 -18.84
C PRO A 90 -4.45 8.01 -17.90
N PRO A 91 -3.30 8.13 -17.22
CA PRO A 91 -2.95 9.33 -16.46
C PRO A 91 -2.97 10.61 -17.31
N ASP A 92 -3.26 11.75 -16.66
CA ASP A 92 -3.13 13.12 -17.17
C ASP A 92 -4.00 13.46 -18.39
N VAL A 93 -5.05 12.68 -18.65
CA VAL A 93 -6.08 13.09 -19.63
C VAL A 93 -6.91 14.24 -19.09
N SER A 94 -7.58 14.99 -19.97
CA SER A 94 -8.47 16.07 -19.56
C SER A 94 -9.61 15.58 -18.65
N ALA A 95 -10.07 16.43 -17.74
CA ALA A 95 -11.17 16.11 -16.84
C ALA A 95 -12.43 15.65 -17.61
N ASN A 96 -12.77 16.34 -18.71
CA ASN A 96 -13.91 15.96 -19.56
C ASN A 96 -13.76 14.55 -20.15
N ARG A 97 -12.55 14.16 -20.59
CA ARG A 97 -12.31 12.82 -21.12
C ARG A 97 -12.39 11.78 -20.00
N ALA A 98 -11.75 12.03 -18.86
CA ALA A 98 -11.78 11.13 -17.72
C ALA A 98 -13.21 10.92 -17.20
N GLU A 99 -14.02 11.97 -17.14
CA GLU A 99 -15.42 11.89 -16.75
C GLU A 99 -16.26 11.09 -17.75
N SER A 100 -16.10 11.34 -19.06
CA SER A 100 -16.83 10.60 -20.09
C SER A 100 -16.49 9.10 -20.09
N GLU A 101 -15.22 8.73 -19.97
CA GLU A 101 -14.80 7.32 -19.91
C GLU A 101 -15.22 6.65 -18.59
N LEU A 102 -15.22 7.41 -17.49
CA LEU A 102 -15.74 6.93 -16.20
C LEU A 102 -17.24 6.67 -16.25
N LEU A 103 -18.05 7.54 -16.87
CA LEU A 103 -19.50 7.34 -17.00
C LEU A 103 -19.82 6.07 -17.80
N GLU A 104 -19.07 5.80 -18.87
CA GLU A 104 -19.21 4.57 -19.64
C GLU A 104 -18.81 3.33 -18.80
N THR A 105 -17.76 3.46 -17.98
CA THR A 105 -17.38 2.40 -17.02
C THR A 105 -18.47 2.17 -15.98
N GLU A 106 -19.02 3.23 -15.37
CA GLU A 106 -20.10 3.16 -14.38
C GLU A 106 -21.34 2.47 -14.97
N LYS A 107 -21.69 2.78 -16.22
CA LYS A 107 -22.79 2.12 -16.95
C LYS A 107 -22.55 0.62 -17.11
N ARG A 108 -21.37 0.21 -17.61
CA ARG A 108 -21.02 -1.22 -17.78
C ARG A 108 -21.03 -1.98 -16.47
N LEU A 109 -20.53 -1.35 -15.41
CA LEU A 109 -20.50 -1.93 -14.07
C LEU A 109 -21.91 -2.04 -13.47
N GLU A 110 -22.77 -1.06 -13.71
CA GLU A 110 -24.18 -1.14 -13.31
C GLU A 110 -24.91 -2.29 -14.01
N GLU A 111 -24.72 -2.45 -15.33
CA GLU A 111 -25.28 -3.58 -16.09
C GLU A 111 -24.74 -4.94 -15.59
N ALA A 112 -23.46 -5.01 -15.23
CA ALA A 112 -22.84 -6.20 -14.67
C ALA A 112 -23.40 -6.56 -13.28
N ALA A 113 -23.64 -5.56 -12.42
CA ALA A 113 -24.18 -5.75 -11.08
C ALA A 113 -25.64 -6.22 -11.08
N MET A 114 -26.38 -6.01 -12.18
CA MET A 114 -27.75 -6.49 -12.35
C MET A 114 -27.84 -7.95 -12.81
N GLN A 115 -26.72 -8.58 -13.20
CA GLN A 115 -26.73 -9.98 -13.61
C GLN A 115 -26.87 -10.90 -12.39
N ASP A 116 -27.57 -12.02 -12.56
CA ASP A 116 -27.52 -13.12 -11.59
C ASP A 116 -26.11 -13.72 -11.62
N ARG A 117 -25.40 -13.65 -10.49
CA ARG A 117 -23.95 -13.87 -10.45
C ARG A 117 -23.57 -15.07 -9.57
N PRO A 118 -22.91 -16.10 -10.12
CA PRO A 118 -22.44 -17.25 -9.36
C PRO A 118 -21.08 -17.01 -8.67
N ALA A 119 -20.49 -15.82 -8.85
CA ALA A 119 -19.12 -15.47 -8.45
C ALA A 119 -19.04 -14.07 -7.83
N LEU A 120 -17.91 -13.79 -7.18
CA LEU A 120 -17.61 -12.44 -6.70
C LEU A 120 -17.37 -11.52 -7.89
N LEU A 121 -17.74 -10.25 -7.73
CA LEU A 121 -17.63 -9.23 -8.76
C LEU A 121 -16.69 -8.13 -8.28
N ALA A 122 -15.66 -7.88 -9.08
CA ALA A 122 -14.79 -6.73 -8.89
C ALA A 122 -15.41 -5.48 -9.51
N GLY A 123 -15.32 -4.35 -8.81
CA GLY A 123 -15.69 -3.02 -9.30
C GLY A 123 -14.46 -2.15 -9.51
N PRO A 124 -13.89 -2.07 -10.74
CA PRO A 124 -12.74 -1.24 -11.02
C PRO A 124 -13.04 0.25 -10.85
N ILE A 125 -12.31 0.90 -9.95
CA ILE A 125 -12.34 2.34 -9.72
C ILE A 125 -11.43 3.00 -10.76
N GLN A 126 -12.03 3.81 -11.63
CA GLN A 126 -11.35 4.61 -12.64
C GLN A 126 -11.46 6.11 -12.34
N GLY A 127 -10.94 6.96 -13.23
CA GLY A 127 -10.93 8.42 -13.05
C GLY A 127 -9.57 9.09 -13.28
N SER A 128 -8.62 8.41 -13.94
CA SER A 128 -7.29 8.96 -14.27
C SER A 128 -6.54 9.49 -13.02
N THR A 129 -5.84 10.62 -13.14
CA THR A 129 -5.15 11.33 -12.06
C THR A 129 -6.01 12.39 -11.38
N HIS A 130 -7.35 12.34 -11.52
CA HIS A 130 -8.30 13.29 -10.91
C HIS A 130 -8.88 12.74 -9.59
N PRO A 131 -8.45 13.24 -8.40
CA PRO A 131 -8.85 12.67 -7.12
C PRO A 131 -10.36 12.76 -6.82
N ASP A 132 -11.02 13.79 -7.30
CA ASP A 132 -12.47 13.99 -7.16
C ASP A 132 -13.26 12.89 -7.91
N LEU A 133 -12.83 12.56 -9.14
CA LEU A 133 -13.42 11.47 -9.92
C LEU A 133 -13.16 10.12 -9.25
N ARG A 134 -11.94 9.88 -8.74
CA ARG A 134 -11.58 8.65 -8.00
C ARG A 134 -12.47 8.46 -6.76
N HIS A 135 -12.68 9.52 -5.98
CA HIS A 135 -13.53 9.48 -4.81
C HIS A 135 -15.00 9.25 -5.18
N ARG A 136 -15.50 9.89 -6.24
CA ARG A 136 -16.88 9.70 -6.75
C ARG A 136 -17.11 8.27 -7.23
N ALA A 137 -16.23 7.76 -8.07
CA ALA A 137 -16.28 6.40 -8.61
C ALA A 137 -16.28 5.35 -7.50
N ALA A 138 -15.38 5.50 -6.53
CA ALA A 138 -15.30 4.63 -5.36
C ALA A 138 -16.62 4.59 -4.56
N ARG A 139 -17.24 5.76 -4.30
CA ARG A 139 -18.52 5.83 -3.59
C ARG A 139 -19.63 5.16 -4.39
N PHE A 140 -19.72 5.45 -5.69
CA PHE A 140 -20.71 4.84 -6.58
C PHE A 140 -20.64 3.31 -6.53
N LEU A 141 -19.44 2.73 -6.67
CA LEU A 141 -19.27 1.27 -6.67
C LEU A 141 -19.62 0.64 -5.34
N ARG A 142 -19.26 1.28 -4.22
CA ARG A 142 -19.65 0.79 -2.89
C ARG A 142 -21.15 0.67 -2.75
N ASP A 143 -21.88 1.70 -3.18
CA ASP A 143 -23.33 1.75 -3.06
C ASP A 143 -24.04 0.72 -3.97
N LYS A 144 -23.33 0.18 -4.98
CA LYS A 144 -23.79 -0.91 -5.87
C LYS A 144 -23.48 -2.33 -5.37
N GLY A 145 -22.72 -2.48 -4.28
CA GLY A 145 -22.51 -3.79 -3.64
C GLY A 145 -21.57 -4.74 -4.38
N PHE A 146 -20.47 -4.22 -4.96
CA PHE A 146 -19.35 -5.05 -5.42
C PHE A 146 -18.57 -5.65 -4.25
N ASP A 147 -17.81 -6.73 -4.49
CA ASP A 147 -17.13 -7.46 -3.40
C ASP A 147 -15.64 -7.11 -3.27
N VAL A 148 -15.01 -6.77 -4.39
CA VAL A 148 -13.59 -6.35 -4.46
C VAL A 148 -13.49 -5.08 -5.28
N TYR A 149 -12.62 -4.16 -4.90
CA TYR A 149 -12.55 -2.83 -5.50
C TYR A 149 -11.16 -2.56 -6.06
N PRO A 150 -10.88 -2.97 -7.31
CA PRO A 150 -9.61 -2.67 -7.93
C PRO A 150 -9.43 -1.18 -8.23
N VAL A 151 -8.25 -0.62 -7.98
CA VAL A 151 -7.89 0.73 -8.42
C VAL A 151 -7.13 0.61 -9.74
N GLY A 152 -7.81 0.92 -10.85
CA GLY A 152 -7.30 0.75 -12.21
C GLY A 152 -6.65 2.01 -12.81
N GLY A 153 -6.03 1.86 -13.99
CA GLY A 153 -5.38 2.98 -14.71
C GLY A 153 -4.08 3.51 -14.04
N VAL A 154 -3.56 2.79 -13.05
CA VAL A 154 -2.39 3.20 -12.24
C VAL A 154 -1.07 2.55 -12.64
N VAL A 155 -1.11 1.53 -13.51
CA VAL A 155 0.11 0.85 -14.00
C VAL A 155 1.13 1.84 -14.57
N PRO A 156 0.75 2.79 -15.45
CA PRO A 156 1.72 3.75 -15.99
C PRO A 156 2.33 4.67 -14.91
N LEU A 157 1.62 4.93 -13.81
CA LEU A 157 2.17 5.71 -12.68
C LEU A 157 3.30 4.94 -11.99
N MET A 158 3.12 3.63 -11.77
CA MET A 158 4.15 2.79 -11.15
C MET A 158 5.35 2.59 -12.06
N GLU A 159 5.13 2.36 -13.36
CA GLU A 159 6.20 2.21 -14.34
C GLU A 159 7.02 3.51 -14.50
N ALA A 160 6.37 4.67 -14.40
CA ALA A 160 7.01 5.99 -14.43
C ALA A 160 7.52 6.46 -13.04
N TYR A 161 7.44 5.62 -12.01
CA TYR A 161 7.86 5.95 -10.63
C TYR A 161 7.14 7.21 -10.08
N ARG A 162 5.90 7.47 -10.49
CA ARG A 162 5.05 8.58 -10.01
C ARG A 162 4.29 8.20 -8.74
N PHE A 163 5.01 7.80 -7.71
CA PHE A 163 4.40 7.28 -6.47
C PHE A 163 3.64 8.33 -5.66
N LYS A 164 3.96 9.62 -5.82
CA LYS A 164 3.13 10.70 -5.26
C LYS A 164 1.71 10.65 -5.83
N ASP A 165 1.59 10.58 -7.15
CA ASP A 165 0.30 10.57 -7.84
C ASP A 165 -0.45 9.27 -7.56
N LEU A 166 0.28 8.14 -7.45
CA LEU A 166 -0.27 6.87 -6.98
C LEU A 166 -0.95 7.02 -5.61
N VAL A 167 -0.27 7.69 -4.66
CA VAL A 167 -0.83 7.93 -3.32
C VAL A 167 -2.08 8.79 -3.40
N GLU A 168 -2.09 9.83 -4.23
CA GLU A 168 -3.25 10.71 -4.40
C GLU A 168 -4.47 9.96 -4.93
N VAL A 169 -4.31 9.15 -5.98
CA VAL A 169 -5.43 8.40 -6.57
C VAL A 169 -5.93 7.27 -5.66
N VAL A 170 -5.03 6.54 -5.01
CA VAL A 170 -5.41 5.43 -4.11
C VAL A 170 -6.08 5.96 -2.84
N THR A 171 -5.53 6.99 -2.21
CA THR A 171 -6.14 7.55 -0.98
C THR A 171 -7.48 8.22 -1.27
N ALA A 172 -7.66 8.85 -2.44
CA ALA A 172 -8.95 9.38 -2.86
C ALA A 172 -10.00 8.27 -3.05
N ALA A 173 -9.62 7.17 -3.72
CA ALA A 173 -10.46 5.99 -3.87
C ALA A 173 -10.83 5.38 -2.49
N LYS A 174 -9.85 5.18 -1.61
CA LYS A 174 -10.09 4.66 -0.25
C LYS A 174 -11.00 5.53 0.59
N LYS A 175 -10.90 6.86 0.47
CA LYS A 175 -11.83 7.79 1.14
C LYS A 175 -13.26 7.68 0.61
N GLY A 176 -13.43 7.45 -0.70
CA GLY A 176 -14.74 7.24 -1.32
C GLY A 176 -15.40 5.93 -0.88
N LEU A 177 -14.62 4.85 -0.81
CA LEU A 177 -15.06 3.54 -0.30
C LEU A 177 -15.35 3.59 1.21
N GLY A 178 -14.51 4.23 2.00
CA GLY A 178 -14.54 4.09 3.45
C GLY A 178 -13.94 2.76 3.92
N PRO A 179 -14.07 2.43 5.22
CA PRO A 179 -13.50 1.21 5.79
C PRO A 179 -14.29 -0.05 5.39
N GLY A 180 -13.63 -1.21 5.42
CA GLY A 180 -14.29 -2.52 5.26
C GLY A 180 -14.41 -3.05 3.82
N ALA A 181 -13.94 -2.30 2.81
CA ALA A 181 -13.91 -2.74 1.42
C ALA A 181 -12.51 -3.26 1.02
N PRO A 182 -12.38 -4.50 0.52
CA PRO A 182 -11.12 -5.03 -0.01
C PRO A 182 -10.69 -4.29 -1.26
N VAL A 183 -9.48 -3.74 -1.25
CA VAL A 183 -8.92 -2.95 -2.36
C VAL A 183 -7.81 -3.71 -3.06
N HIS A 184 -7.94 -3.83 -4.37
CA HIS A 184 -6.92 -4.44 -5.22
C HIS A 184 -6.16 -3.35 -5.97
N LEU A 185 -4.83 -3.29 -5.85
CA LEU A 185 -4.04 -2.36 -6.64
C LEU A 185 -3.60 -3.01 -7.96
N PHE A 186 -4.28 -2.67 -9.05
CA PHE A 186 -4.06 -3.31 -10.35
C PHE A 186 -2.63 -3.08 -10.89
N GLY A 187 -1.97 -4.17 -11.28
CA GLY A 187 -0.63 -4.22 -11.86
C GLY A 187 0.50 -3.85 -10.89
N ALA A 188 0.21 -3.75 -9.59
CA ALA A 188 1.22 -3.53 -8.56
C ALA A 188 1.99 -4.83 -8.28
N GLY A 189 2.94 -5.13 -9.17
CA GLY A 189 3.66 -6.40 -9.17
C GLY A 189 5.11 -6.36 -8.67
N HIS A 190 5.64 -5.19 -8.32
CA HIS A 190 7.03 -5.03 -7.87
C HIS A 190 7.10 -4.88 -6.34
N PRO A 191 7.90 -5.68 -5.61
CA PRO A 191 7.88 -5.72 -4.14
C PRO A 191 8.16 -4.37 -3.46
N MET A 192 8.97 -3.51 -4.07
CA MET A 192 9.23 -2.15 -3.56
C MET A 192 7.98 -1.32 -3.22
N VAL A 193 6.82 -1.59 -3.83
CA VAL A 193 5.59 -0.81 -3.57
C VAL A 193 4.69 -1.42 -2.50
N PHE A 194 4.94 -2.64 -2.04
CA PHE A 194 3.99 -3.38 -1.19
C PHE A 194 3.75 -2.71 0.16
N ALA A 195 4.81 -2.29 0.86
CA ALA A 195 4.67 -1.58 2.14
C ALA A 195 3.88 -0.27 1.99
N LEU A 196 4.17 0.51 0.95
CA LEU A 196 3.47 1.77 0.66
C LEU A 196 2.00 1.51 0.32
N ALA A 197 1.71 0.53 -0.52
CA ALA A 197 0.35 0.20 -0.89
C ALA A 197 -0.48 -0.36 0.26
N ALA A 198 0.10 -1.23 1.10
CA ALA A 198 -0.54 -1.71 2.31
C ALA A 198 -0.83 -0.55 3.29
N ALA A 199 0.10 0.40 3.45
CA ALA A 199 -0.10 1.58 4.29
C ALA A 199 -1.20 2.53 3.76
N MET A 200 -1.45 2.53 2.45
CA MET A 200 -2.62 3.22 1.86
C MET A 200 -3.93 2.45 2.07
N GLY A 201 -3.87 1.19 2.50
CA GLY A 201 -5.01 0.31 2.70
C GLY A 201 -5.38 -0.53 1.47
N CYS A 202 -4.41 -0.89 0.63
CA CYS A 202 -4.58 -1.92 -0.41
C CYS A 202 -4.35 -3.32 0.18
N ASP A 203 -5.16 -4.29 -0.26
CA ASP A 203 -5.26 -5.65 0.30
C ASP A 203 -4.82 -6.73 -0.70
N LEU A 204 -5.04 -6.49 -2.00
CA LEU A 204 -4.72 -7.42 -3.09
C LEU A 204 -3.78 -6.78 -4.11
N PHE A 205 -2.94 -7.61 -4.72
CA PHE A 205 -1.91 -7.24 -5.68
C PHE A 205 -1.82 -8.30 -6.76
N ASP A 206 -1.57 -7.89 -8.00
CA ASP A 206 -1.25 -8.80 -9.10
C ASP A 206 0.10 -8.47 -9.71
N SER A 207 0.80 -9.52 -10.18
CA SER A 207 2.13 -9.38 -10.78
C SER A 207 2.24 -10.17 -12.07
N ALA A 208 2.33 -9.47 -13.19
CA ALA A 208 3.01 -9.98 -14.38
C ALA A 208 4.52 -9.67 -14.34
N ALA A 209 4.94 -8.76 -13.46
CA ALA A 209 6.30 -8.24 -13.38
C ALA A 209 7.32 -9.35 -13.15
N TYR A 210 7.06 -10.32 -12.27
CA TYR A 210 8.02 -11.39 -11.97
C TYR A 210 8.49 -12.14 -13.23
N ALA A 211 7.56 -12.42 -14.15
CA ALA A 211 7.81 -13.14 -15.40
C ALA A 211 8.33 -12.21 -16.51
N LEU A 212 7.77 -11.01 -16.65
CA LEU A 212 8.20 -10.04 -17.66
C LEU A 212 9.65 -9.59 -17.44
N TYR A 213 10.00 -9.32 -16.18
CA TYR A 213 11.35 -8.90 -15.81
C TYR A 213 12.34 -10.04 -15.99
N ALA A 214 11.95 -11.28 -15.67
CA ALA A 214 12.80 -12.44 -15.90
C ALA A 214 13.16 -12.65 -17.38
N ARG A 215 12.21 -12.41 -18.31
CA ARG A 215 12.48 -12.46 -19.76
C ARG A 215 13.50 -11.40 -20.20
N GLN A 216 13.58 -10.29 -19.48
CA GLN A 216 14.51 -9.19 -19.74
C GLN A 216 15.83 -9.32 -18.95
N GLY A 217 16.06 -10.45 -18.25
CA GLY A 217 17.25 -10.61 -17.41
C GLY A 217 17.27 -9.68 -16.19
N ARG A 218 16.10 -9.21 -15.73
CA ARG A 218 15.97 -8.30 -14.60
C ARG A 218 15.65 -9.05 -13.30
N TYR A 219 16.41 -8.74 -12.27
CA TYR A 219 16.38 -9.30 -10.92
C TYR A 219 15.66 -8.35 -9.97
N LEU A 220 14.52 -8.77 -9.43
CA LEU A 220 13.74 -7.98 -8.48
C LEU A 220 14.36 -8.01 -7.08
N THR A 221 14.33 -6.87 -6.41
CA THR A 221 14.66 -6.69 -4.99
C THR A 221 13.57 -5.85 -4.33
N VAL A 222 13.52 -5.84 -3.00
CA VAL A 222 12.61 -4.97 -2.25
C VAL A 222 12.94 -3.47 -2.39
N LEU A 223 14.14 -3.14 -2.89
CA LEU A 223 14.61 -1.75 -3.05
C LEU A 223 14.44 -1.23 -4.48
N GLY A 224 14.22 -2.11 -5.45
CA GLY A 224 14.20 -1.79 -6.87
C GLY A 224 14.56 -3.00 -7.74
N THR A 225 15.05 -2.74 -8.94
CA THR A 225 15.40 -3.79 -9.91
C THR A 225 16.84 -3.67 -10.37
N TRP A 226 17.55 -4.78 -10.47
CA TRP A 226 18.90 -4.85 -11.04
C TRP A 226 18.90 -5.66 -12.34
N LYS A 227 19.92 -5.46 -13.18
CA LYS A 227 20.16 -6.36 -14.31
C LYS A 227 21.08 -7.48 -13.87
N LEU A 228 20.68 -8.72 -14.13
CA LEU A 228 21.46 -9.88 -13.70
C LEU A 228 22.89 -9.86 -14.25
N GLU A 229 23.08 -9.36 -15.47
CA GLU A 229 24.38 -9.27 -16.15
C GLU A 229 25.36 -8.27 -15.49
N GLU A 230 24.85 -7.26 -14.78
CA GLU A 230 25.64 -6.22 -14.11
C GLU A 230 25.95 -6.59 -12.65
N MET A 231 25.38 -7.67 -12.14
CA MET A 231 25.54 -8.11 -10.75
C MET A 231 26.77 -8.99 -10.57
N SER A 232 27.40 -8.89 -9.39
CA SER A 232 28.48 -9.81 -8.98
C SER A 232 28.00 -10.90 -8.00
N TYR A 233 26.97 -10.61 -7.20
CA TYR A 233 26.43 -11.51 -6.18
C TYR A 233 24.91 -11.53 -6.26
N LEU A 234 24.29 -12.62 -5.80
CA LEU A 234 22.84 -12.72 -5.62
C LEU A 234 22.52 -12.47 -4.13
N PRO A 235 22.07 -11.25 -3.74
CA PRO A 235 21.86 -10.89 -2.33
C PRO A 235 20.51 -11.39 -1.81
N CYS A 236 20.25 -12.70 -1.92
CA CYS A 236 18.99 -13.33 -1.53
C CYS A 236 19.26 -14.76 -1.08
N SER A 237 18.41 -15.28 -0.19
CA SER A 237 18.50 -16.65 0.32
C SER A 237 17.34 -17.54 -0.14
N CYS A 238 16.63 -17.15 -1.20
CA CYS A 238 15.57 -17.98 -1.78
C CYS A 238 16.16 -19.27 -2.38
N PRO A 239 15.32 -20.30 -2.66
CA PRO A 239 15.80 -21.57 -3.21
C PRO A 239 16.66 -21.45 -4.49
N VAL A 240 16.45 -20.40 -5.29
CA VAL A 240 17.28 -20.14 -6.49
C VAL A 240 18.65 -19.57 -6.11
N CYS A 241 18.67 -18.50 -5.31
CA CYS A 241 19.90 -17.78 -4.96
C CYS A 241 20.78 -18.52 -3.96
N HIS A 242 20.21 -19.47 -3.21
CA HIS A 242 20.97 -20.35 -2.33
C HIS A 242 21.78 -21.41 -3.10
N THR A 243 21.28 -21.89 -4.24
CA THR A 243 21.90 -22.98 -5.00
C THR A 243 22.64 -22.54 -6.26
N HIS A 244 22.58 -21.26 -6.63
CA HIS A 244 23.24 -20.73 -7.82
C HIS A 244 23.99 -19.44 -7.49
N THR A 245 25.15 -19.28 -8.12
CA THR A 245 25.83 -17.99 -8.26
C THR A 245 25.23 -17.18 -9.41
N GLN A 246 25.59 -15.90 -9.50
CA GLN A 246 25.19 -15.05 -10.61
C GLN A 246 25.65 -15.61 -11.97
N LYS A 247 26.89 -16.11 -12.04
CA LYS A 247 27.48 -16.65 -13.27
C LYS A 247 26.76 -17.93 -13.72
N GLU A 248 26.54 -18.87 -12.80
CA GLU A 248 25.80 -20.10 -13.09
C GLU A 248 24.37 -19.82 -13.56
N LEU A 249 23.71 -18.82 -12.96
CA LEU A 249 22.37 -18.40 -13.38
C LEU A 249 22.37 -17.78 -14.78
N MET A 250 23.42 -17.02 -15.14
CA MET A 250 23.58 -16.42 -16.48
C MET A 250 23.81 -17.46 -17.58
N GLU A 251 24.56 -18.51 -17.26
CA GLU A 251 24.92 -19.61 -18.16
C GLU A 251 23.84 -20.71 -18.24
N SER A 252 22.88 -20.72 -17.30
CA SER A 252 21.81 -21.71 -17.24
C SER A 252 20.84 -21.64 -18.43
N SER A 253 20.52 -22.81 -19.01
CA SER A 253 19.45 -22.95 -20.01
C SER A 253 18.06 -22.64 -19.45
N GLN A 254 17.89 -22.68 -18.12
CA GLN A 254 16.65 -22.36 -17.41
C GLN A 254 16.65 -20.94 -16.80
N LYS A 255 17.58 -20.07 -17.20
CA LYS A 255 17.74 -18.71 -16.65
C LYS A 255 16.43 -17.95 -16.44
N ILE A 256 15.55 -17.94 -17.45
CA ILE A 256 14.27 -17.21 -17.38
C ILE A 256 13.35 -17.81 -16.30
N LYS A 257 13.26 -19.15 -16.21
CA LYS A 257 12.44 -19.82 -15.19
C LYS A 257 12.99 -19.54 -13.79
N LEU A 258 14.29 -19.71 -13.59
CA LEU A 258 14.95 -19.49 -12.30
C LEU A 258 14.85 -18.02 -11.85
N LEU A 259 15.04 -17.07 -12.77
CA LEU A 259 14.90 -15.65 -12.46
C LEU A 259 13.44 -15.27 -12.14
N ALA A 260 12.47 -15.85 -12.85
CA ALA A 260 11.05 -15.68 -12.54
C ALA A 260 10.71 -16.25 -11.15
N MET A 261 11.27 -17.41 -10.80
CA MET A 261 11.08 -18.01 -9.48
C MET A 261 11.65 -17.11 -8.38
N HIS A 262 12.88 -16.62 -8.53
CA HIS A 262 13.46 -15.64 -7.60
C HIS A 262 12.55 -14.40 -7.45
N ASN A 263 12.15 -13.80 -8.58
CA ASN A 263 11.32 -12.60 -8.60
C ASN A 263 9.97 -12.81 -7.88
N LEU A 264 9.40 -14.01 -7.98
CA LEU A 264 8.18 -14.35 -7.26
C LEU A 264 8.45 -14.61 -5.77
N TYR A 265 9.52 -15.34 -5.42
CA TYR A 265 9.89 -15.57 -4.02
C TYR A 265 10.08 -14.27 -3.24
N ILE A 266 10.81 -13.29 -3.81
CA ILE A 266 11.03 -12.01 -3.13
C ILE A 266 9.73 -11.22 -2.96
N SER A 267 8.79 -11.35 -3.90
CA SER A 267 7.47 -10.70 -3.81
C SER A 267 6.62 -11.34 -2.71
N LEU A 268 6.57 -12.68 -2.66
CA LEU A 268 5.83 -13.41 -1.63
C LEU A 268 6.44 -13.15 -0.23
N GLN A 269 7.77 -13.16 -0.13
CA GLN A 269 8.46 -12.87 1.13
C GLN A 269 8.18 -11.46 1.64
N GLU A 270 8.21 -10.45 0.76
CA GLU A 270 7.90 -9.07 1.16
C GLU A 270 6.44 -8.95 1.62
N MET A 271 5.51 -9.68 0.99
CA MET A 271 4.11 -9.71 1.43
C MET A 271 3.94 -10.35 2.81
N GLU A 272 4.67 -11.43 3.11
CA GLU A 272 4.68 -12.02 4.46
C GLU A 272 5.25 -11.04 5.49
N LEU A 273 6.33 -10.32 5.17
CA LEU A 273 6.91 -9.31 6.05
C LEU A 273 5.94 -8.15 6.31
N VAL A 274 5.27 -7.65 5.27
CA VAL A 274 4.25 -6.60 5.40
C VAL A 274 3.15 -7.05 6.37
N LYS A 275 2.65 -8.28 6.23
CA LYS A 275 1.65 -8.83 7.15
C LYS A 275 2.16 -8.95 8.59
N GLN A 276 3.40 -9.39 8.77
CA GLN A 276 4.01 -9.47 10.11
C GLN A 276 4.10 -8.08 10.75
N CYS A 277 4.56 -7.08 10.00
CA CYS A 277 4.65 -5.71 10.50
C CYS A 277 3.26 -5.09 10.78
N ILE A 278 2.23 -5.45 10.03
CA ILE A 278 0.84 -5.06 10.37
C ILE A 278 0.43 -5.70 11.70
N HIS A 279 0.68 -6.99 11.88
CA HIS A 279 0.30 -7.73 13.09
C HIS A 279 0.96 -7.17 14.35
N GLU A 280 2.25 -6.82 14.27
CA GLU A 280 3.00 -6.27 15.41
C GLU A 280 2.81 -4.75 15.58
N GLY A 281 2.27 -4.06 14.57
CA GLY A 281 2.07 -2.61 14.59
C GLY A 281 3.31 -1.79 14.18
N SER A 282 4.24 -2.40 13.45
CA SER A 282 5.50 -1.82 12.97
C SER A 282 5.52 -1.52 11.45
N LEU A 283 4.35 -1.47 10.79
CA LEU A 283 4.25 -1.21 9.35
C LEU A 283 4.89 0.12 8.93
N TRP A 284 4.80 1.16 9.76
CA TRP A 284 5.37 2.47 9.46
C TRP A 284 6.90 2.46 9.43
N GLU A 285 7.54 1.69 10.30
CA GLU A 285 8.98 1.48 10.32
C GLU A 285 9.43 0.75 9.03
N LEU A 286 8.70 -0.30 8.63
CA LEU A 286 8.95 -0.99 7.35
C LEU A 286 8.78 -0.04 6.16
N LEU A 287 7.67 0.71 6.14
CA LEU A 287 7.36 1.69 5.11
C LEU A 287 8.50 2.70 4.95
N GLU A 288 8.97 3.25 6.07
CA GLU A 288 10.01 4.26 6.07
C GLU A 288 11.34 3.72 5.53
N SER A 289 11.71 2.50 5.95
CA SER A 289 12.88 1.80 5.42
C SER A 289 12.79 1.60 3.90
N ARG A 290 11.64 1.15 3.40
CA ARG A 290 11.41 0.91 1.96
C ARG A 290 11.38 2.21 1.17
N CYS A 291 10.66 3.22 1.63
CA CYS A 291 10.46 4.44 0.87
C CYS A 291 11.71 5.31 0.76
N ARG A 292 12.71 5.09 1.62
CA ARG A 292 14.02 5.75 1.53
C ARG A 292 14.96 5.11 0.51
N SER A 293 14.60 3.99 -0.11
CA SER A 293 15.45 3.35 -1.13
C SER A 293 15.52 4.13 -2.44
N HIS A 294 14.54 5.00 -2.72
CA HIS A 294 14.45 5.72 -3.98
C HIS A 294 13.78 7.10 -3.80
N PRO A 295 14.29 8.20 -4.41
CA PRO A 295 13.72 9.54 -4.23
C PRO A 295 12.23 9.63 -4.54
N ARG A 296 11.77 8.92 -5.57
CA ARG A 296 10.34 8.91 -5.92
C ARG A 296 9.47 8.13 -4.93
N MET A 297 10.01 7.09 -4.29
CA MET A 297 9.28 6.42 -3.22
C MET A 297 9.17 7.34 -2.00
N LEU A 298 10.20 8.14 -1.74
CA LEU A 298 10.17 9.17 -0.70
C LEU A 298 9.14 10.26 -1.02
N ASP A 299 8.99 10.68 -2.28
CA ASP A 299 7.91 11.59 -2.70
C ASP A 299 6.53 11.01 -2.37
N GLY A 300 6.32 9.71 -2.64
CA GLY A 300 5.10 8.98 -2.26
C GLY A 300 4.89 8.94 -0.75
N TYR A 301 5.92 8.60 0.03
CA TYR A 301 5.83 8.55 1.49
C TYR A 301 5.49 9.91 2.09
N LYS A 302 6.18 10.98 1.66
CA LYS A 302 5.87 12.35 2.09
C LYS A 302 4.43 12.72 1.79
N ARG A 303 3.92 12.31 0.61
CA ARG A 303 2.53 12.54 0.25
C ARG A 303 1.56 11.78 1.15
N LEU A 304 1.88 10.54 1.53
CA LEU A 304 1.06 9.77 2.46
C LEU A 304 1.05 10.39 3.87
N CYS A 305 2.19 10.90 4.36
CA CYS A 305 2.24 11.62 5.64
C CYS A 305 1.39 12.90 5.64
N ALA A 306 1.21 13.55 4.49
CA ALA A 306 0.28 14.68 4.39
C ALA A 306 -1.20 14.25 4.57
N GLU A 307 -1.51 12.95 4.49
CA GLU A 307 -2.83 12.38 4.78
C GLU A 307 -3.00 11.90 6.23
N THR A 308 -2.02 12.14 7.11
CA THR A 308 -2.09 11.63 8.50
C THR A 308 -3.35 12.06 9.23
N GLY A 309 -3.88 13.26 8.95
CA GLY A 309 -5.12 13.71 9.58
C GLY A 309 -6.31 12.77 9.34
N TRP A 310 -6.36 12.08 8.19
CA TRP A 310 -7.31 11.02 7.86
C TRP A 310 -6.88 9.67 8.42
N LEU A 311 -5.61 9.28 8.24
CA LEU A 311 -5.09 7.99 8.71
C LEU A 311 -5.22 7.84 10.24
N GLU A 312 -5.00 8.91 11.00
CA GLU A 312 -5.10 8.90 12.48
C GLU A 312 -6.46 8.40 12.97
N ARG A 313 -7.54 8.68 12.23
CA ARG A 313 -8.90 8.25 12.59
C ARG A 313 -9.14 6.75 12.35
N LEU A 314 -8.34 6.13 11.50
CA LEU A 314 -8.41 4.71 11.16
C LEU A 314 -7.40 3.88 11.94
N ASP A 315 -6.42 4.54 12.51
CA ASP A 315 -5.25 3.94 13.12
C ASP A 315 -5.57 3.36 14.52
N THR A 316 -4.92 2.25 14.89
CA THR A 316 -5.19 1.57 16.16
C THR A 316 -4.67 2.37 17.35
N ALA A 317 -5.36 2.26 18.50
CA ALA A 317 -5.03 3.03 19.70
C ALA A 317 -3.71 2.62 20.36
N THR A 318 -3.30 1.35 20.20
CA THR A 318 -2.11 0.76 20.82
C THR A 318 -1.40 -0.14 19.82
N LYS A 319 -0.07 -0.12 19.83
CA LYS A 319 0.82 -0.91 18.96
C LYS A 319 2.14 -1.25 19.70
N SER A 320 3.07 -1.88 19.00
CA SER A 320 4.48 -1.94 19.41
C SER A 320 5.09 -0.55 19.63
N THR A 321 6.25 -0.54 20.29
CA THR A 321 7.06 0.66 20.46
C THR A 321 7.29 1.38 19.13
N LEU A 322 7.05 2.69 19.12
CA LEU A 322 7.33 3.55 17.98
C LEU A 322 8.82 3.82 17.91
N PHE A 323 9.43 3.62 16.73
CA PHE A 323 10.79 4.04 16.47
C PHE A 323 10.78 5.33 15.64
N TYR A 324 11.40 6.38 16.16
CA TYR A 324 11.58 7.63 15.43
C TYR A 324 12.80 7.51 14.51
N LEU A 325 12.56 7.30 13.22
CA LEU A 325 13.61 6.99 12.26
C LEU A 325 13.92 8.17 11.30
N SER A 326 13.05 9.19 11.22
CA SER A 326 13.25 10.36 10.36
C SER A 326 12.26 11.50 10.62
N PRO A 327 12.40 12.65 9.93
CA PRO A 327 11.44 13.76 10.03
C PRO A 327 9.99 13.37 9.75
N GLN A 328 9.73 12.35 8.92
CA GLN A 328 8.38 11.91 8.63
C GLN A 328 7.73 11.19 9.83
N SER A 329 8.53 10.63 10.74
CA SER A 329 8.06 10.01 11.98
C SER A 329 7.33 11.03 12.88
N ALA A 330 7.70 12.32 12.84
CA ALA A 330 7.01 13.39 13.57
C ALA A 330 5.56 13.60 13.09
N SER A 331 5.25 13.20 11.86
CA SER A 331 3.92 13.33 11.27
C SER A 331 3.13 12.02 11.31
N ARG A 332 3.53 11.03 12.11
CA ARG A 332 2.83 9.75 12.20
C ARG A 332 1.48 9.86 12.94
N PRO A 333 0.51 8.96 12.64
CA PRO A 333 -0.81 8.94 13.27
C PRO A 333 -0.81 9.10 14.80
N GLU A 334 0.08 8.41 15.48
CA GLU A 334 0.20 8.39 16.95
C GLU A 334 0.59 9.76 17.52
N VAL A 335 1.52 10.44 16.85
CA VAL A 335 2.01 11.76 17.24
C VAL A 335 0.90 12.80 17.06
N ILE A 336 0.21 12.75 15.93
CA ILE A 336 -0.93 13.64 15.64
C ILE A 336 -2.10 13.36 16.60
N ARG A 337 -2.36 12.09 16.92
CA ARG A 337 -3.37 11.71 17.92
C ARG A 337 -3.04 12.30 19.28
N PHE A 338 -1.77 12.24 19.69
CA PHE A 338 -1.33 12.84 20.93
C PHE A 338 -1.59 14.35 20.94
N SER A 339 -1.18 15.08 19.90
CA SER A 339 -1.47 16.51 19.75
C SER A 339 -2.96 16.84 19.87
N ARG A 340 -3.84 16.02 19.28
CA ARG A 340 -5.30 16.20 19.32
C ARG A 340 -5.93 15.90 20.69
N ARG A 341 -5.21 15.23 21.58
CA ARG A 341 -5.71 14.81 22.90
C ARG A 341 -5.01 15.52 24.04
N ILE A 342 -4.15 16.49 23.75
CA ILE A 342 -3.36 17.21 24.74
C ILE A 342 -4.22 18.08 25.66
N ASP A 343 -5.37 18.51 25.15
CA ASP A 343 -6.43 19.24 25.88
C ASP A 343 -7.12 18.41 26.96
N ARG A 344 -6.90 17.09 27.00
CA ARG A 344 -7.43 16.20 28.04
C ARG A 344 -6.67 16.33 29.36
N PHE A 345 -5.48 16.93 29.35
CA PHE A 345 -4.73 17.20 30.57
C PHE A 345 -5.29 18.46 31.23
N SER A 346 -5.87 18.31 32.42
CA SER A 346 -6.36 19.41 33.25
C SER A 346 -5.29 19.76 34.28
N LEU A 347 -4.56 20.84 34.02
CA LEU A 347 -3.44 21.30 34.82
C LEU A 347 -3.78 22.64 35.49
N TYR A 348 -3.23 22.87 36.68
CA TYR A 348 -3.37 24.11 37.43
C TYR A 348 -2.10 24.39 38.24
N GLY A 349 -1.99 25.60 38.80
CA GLY A 349 -0.85 25.95 39.66
C GLY A 349 0.47 25.95 38.89
N ASN A 350 1.55 25.50 39.51
CA ASN A 350 2.87 25.46 38.90
C ASN A 350 3.12 24.11 38.22
N VAL A 351 3.46 24.13 36.93
CA VAL A 351 3.74 22.94 36.13
C VAL A 351 5.20 22.94 35.69
N LEU A 352 5.92 21.87 35.96
CA LEU A 352 7.27 21.64 35.45
C LEU A 352 7.22 20.77 34.19
N ILE A 353 7.89 21.21 33.12
CA ILE A 353 8.18 20.39 31.93
C ILE A 353 9.68 20.14 31.90
N THR A 354 10.11 18.87 31.89
CA THR A 354 11.54 18.52 31.91
C THR A 354 11.85 17.21 31.19
N ASP A 355 13.05 17.11 30.61
CA ASP A 355 13.65 15.87 30.08
C ASP A 355 14.57 15.18 31.11
N ASP A 356 14.73 15.77 32.30
CA ASP A 356 15.54 15.24 33.40
C ASP A 356 14.66 14.52 34.43
N GLN A 357 14.72 13.20 34.44
CA GLN A 357 13.99 12.36 35.39
C GLN A 357 14.47 12.52 36.85
N GLN A 358 15.59 13.21 37.08
CA GLN A 358 16.15 13.48 38.40
C GLN A 358 15.98 14.95 38.82
N ALA A 359 15.23 15.74 38.06
CA ALA A 359 14.99 17.14 38.36
C ALA A 359 14.35 17.31 39.75
N ASP A 360 14.71 18.39 40.46
CA ASP A 360 14.00 18.79 41.67
C ASP A 360 12.58 19.25 41.31
N VAL A 361 11.60 18.48 41.78
CA VAL A 361 10.17 18.69 41.54
C VAL A 361 9.48 19.45 42.67
N SER A 362 10.23 19.87 43.70
CA SER A 362 9.69 20.59 44.85
C SER A 362 9.05 21.92 44.42
N GLY A 363 7.79 22.14 44.81
CA GLY A 363 7.06 23.38 44.52
C GLY A 363 6.25 23.40 43.21
N TYR A 364 6.18 22.27 42.50
CA TYR A 364 5.31 22.10 41.34
C TYR A 364 4.09 21.22 41.68
N ASP A 365 2.92 21.64 41.25
CA ASP A 365 1.66 20.90 41.38
C ASP A 365 1.58 19.73 40.39
N HIS A 366 2.24 19.89 39.22
CA HIS A 366 2.32 18.85 38.19
C HIS A 366 3.72 18.79 37.57
N VAL A 367 4.14 17.57 37.20
CA VAL A 367 5.40 17.32 36.51
C VAL A 367 5.12 16.55 35.22
N LEU A 368 5.60 17.09 34.10
CA LEU A 368 5.51 16.49 32.79
C LEU A 368 6.91 16.18 32.28
N HIS A 369 7.11 14.94 31.88
CA HIS A 369 8.31 14.56 31.14
C HIS A 369 8.24 15.09 29.70
N PHE A 370 9.38 15.34 29.09
CA PHE A 370 9.49 15.86 27.74
C PHE A 370 10.18 14.85 26.82
N LYS A 371 9.53 14.50 25.69
CA LYS A 371 10.11 13.58 24.68
C LYS A 371 9.68 14.00 23.26
N PRO A 372 10.57 14.47 22.38
CA PRO A 372 10.26 14.69 20.97
C PRO A 372 9.87 13.37 20.26
N PRO A 373 8.95 13.35 19.28
CA PRO A 373 8.18 14.47 18.75
C PRO A 373 6.92 14.81 19.58
N PHE A 374 6.64 14.07 20.65
CA PHE A 374 5.43 14.26 21.45
C PHE A 374 5.47 15.56 22.26
N GLY A 375 6.61 15.92 22.84
CA GLY A 375 6.72 17.05 23.75
C GLY A 375 6.32 16.65 25.18
N PRO A 376 5.59 17.50 25.93
CA PRO A 376 5.29 17.26 27.34
C PRO A 376 4.19 16.21 27.54
N TYR A 377 4.41 15.24 28.43
CA TYR A 377 3.45 14.21 28.83
C TYR A 377 3.58 13.87 30.33
N PRO A 378 2.51 13.40 31.01
CA PRO A 378 2.57 13.01 32.42
C PRO A 378 3.64 11.94 32.69
N ALA A 379 4.42 12.11 33.75
CA ALA A 379 5.52 11.21 34.10
C ALA A 379 5.07 9.75 34.25
N GLU A 380 3.84 9.54 34.73
CA GLU A 380 3.20 8.23 34.92
C GLU A 380 2.99 7.46 33.62
N LEU A 381 3.04 8.14 32.47
CA LEU A 381 2.85 7.53 31.15
C LEU A 381 4.16 7.15 30.47
N SER A 382 5.34 7.28 31.10
CA SER A 382 6.64 7.04 30.45
C SER A 382 6.79 5.66 29.82
N GLU A 383 6.23 4.63 30.47
CA GLU A 383 6.26 3.24 30.00
C GLU A 383 5.03 2.85 29.16
N THR A 384 4.13 3.81 28.89
CA THR A 384 2.88 3.56 28.17
C THR A 384 3.00 4.00 26.72
N TYR A 385 2.46 3.22 25.79
CA TYR A 385 2.38 3.62 24.38
C TYR A 385 1.56 4.92 24.20
N PRO A 386 2.02 5.88 23.37
CA PRO A 386 3.22 5.83 22.53
C PRO A 386 4.48 6.46 23.17
N PHE A 387 4.47 6.81 24.46
CA PHE A 387 5.58 7.49 25.13
C PHE A 387 6.76 6.57 25.46
N ASN A 388 6.56 5.25 25.43
CA ASN A 388 7.64 4.29 25.42
C ASN A 388 8.47 4.30 24.11
N ALA A 389 8.20 5.24 23.19
CA ALA A 389 8.93 5.41 21.94
C ALA A 389 10.45 5.56 22.12
N GLU A 390 11.17 4.98 21.16
CA GLU A 390 12.62 5.11 20.99
C GLU A 390 12.90 6.27 20.03
N VAL A 391 13.71 7.22 20.51
CA VAL A 391 14.01 8.47 19.81
C VAL A 391 15.52 8.68 19.80
N PRO A 392 16.11 9.14 18.70
CA PRO A 392 17.54 9.46 18.66
C PRO A 392 17.94 10.41 19.78
N THR A 393 19.15 10.21 20.30
CA THR A 393 19.76 11.07 21.34
C THR A 393 19.79 12.54 20.94
N GLU A 394 19.89 12.81 19.65
CA GLU A 394 19.80 14.13 19.02
C GLU A 394 18.60 14.13 18.05
N PRO A 395 17.42 14.57 18.51
CA PRO A 395 16.24 14.66 17.66
C PRO A 395 16.42 15.72 16.56
N ASP A 396 15.85 15.46 15.38
CA ASP A 396 15.88 16.41 14.26
C ASP A 396 14.90 17.58 14.45
N GLU A 397 15.02 18.59 13.57
CA GLU A 397 14.20 19.80 13.59
C GLU A 397 12.69 19.49 13.57
N ALA A 398 12.24 18.52 12.76
CA ALA A 398 10.83 18.17 12.67
C ALA A 398 10.29 17.57 13.98
N ALA A 399 11.10 16.79 14.71
CA ALA A 399 10.73 16.30 16.03
C ALA A 399 10.52 17.46 17.01
N TRP A 400 11.44 18.42 17.00
CA TRP A 400 11.40 19.60 17.85
C TRP A 400 10.21 20.51 17.52
N GLU A 401 10.02 20.86 16.25
CA GLU A 401 8.88 21.67 15.80
C GLU A 401 7.53 21.07 16.25
N GLN A 402 7.38 19.75 16.12
CA GLN A 402 6.16 19.07 16.52
C GLN A 402 6.00 19.01 18.06
N ALA A 403 7.09 18.85 18.82
CA ALA A 403 7.07 18.90 20.28
C ALA A 403 6.76 20.32 20.80
N GLU A 404 7.33 21.36 20.20
CA GLU A 404 7.05 22.76 20.52
C GLU A 404 5.61 23.15 20.23
N LYS A 405 5.07 22.68 19.11
CA LYS A 405 3.64 22.83 18.80
C LYS A 405 2.78 22.23 19.91
N ASN A 406 3.15 21.06 20.43
CA ASN A 406 2.43 20.41 21.52
C ASN A 406 2.58 21.18 22.84
N ILE A 407 3.74 21.78 23.14
CA ILE A 407 3.88 22.70 24.29
C ILE A 407 2.88 23.85 24.17
N LYS A 408 2.80 24.52 23.02
CA LYS A 408 1.89 25.66 22.80
C LYS A 408 0.44 25.25 23.02
N LEU A 409 0.01 24.14 22.41
CA LEU A 409 -1.35 23.61 22.58
C LEU A 409 -1.67 23.25 24.04
N LEU A 410 -0.71 22.69 24.79
CA LEU A 410 -0.90 22.36 26.20
C LEU A 410 -1.11 23.61 27.06
N ILE A 411 -0.30 24.66 26.83
CA ILE A 411 -0.39 25.94 27.55
C ILE A 411 -1.73 26.62 27.25
N GLU A 412 -2.13 26.67 25.98
CA GLU A 412 -3.41 27.24 25.55
C GLU A 412 -4.61 26.51 26.17
N ALA A 413 -4.55 25.18 26.28
CA ALA A 413 -5.60 24.38 26.90
C ALA A 413 -5.70 24.57 28.43
N ASN A 414 -4.66 25.08 29.08
CA ASN A 414 -4.54 25.16 30.53
C ASN A 414 -4.20 26.58 31.02
N PRO A 415 -5.09 27.57 30.82
CA PRO A 415 -4.82 28.98 31.14
C PRO A 415 -4.69 29.27 32.65
N LYS A 416 -5.01 28.31 33.52
CA LYS A 416 -4.90 28.42 34.98
C LYS A 416 -3.57 27.88 35.52
N ALA A 417 -2.71 27.35 34.65
CA ALA A 417 -1.40 26.83 35.01
C ALA A 417 -0.29 27.82 34.62
N SER A 418 0.77 27.85 35.42
CA SER A 418 2.03 28.55 35.16
C SER A 418 3.09 27.51 34.81
N PHE A 419 3.67 27.61 33.61
CA PHE A 419 4.58 26.59 33.08
C PHE A 419 6.04 27.01 33.23
N THR A 420 6.86 26.12 33.79
CA THR A 420 8.32 26.24 33.80
C THR A 420 8.91 25.13 32.95
N ILE A 421 9.72 25.48 31.95
CA ILE A 421 10.35 24.53 31.03
C ILE A 421 11.84 24.47 31.36
N LYS A 422 12.33 23.29 31.76
CA LYS A 422 13.74 23.04 32.07
C LYS A 422 14.22 21.81 31.30
N LEU A 423 14.85 22.04 30.15
CA LEU A 423 15.42 20.99 29.31
C LEU A 423 16.94 20.99 29.43
N MET A 424 17.53 19.81 29.68
CA MET A 424 18.97 19.59 29.72
C MET A 424 19.60 19.74 28.34
N ARG A 425 18.86 19.39 27.29
CA ARG A 425 19.30 19.46 25.89
C ARG A 425 18.29 20.27 25.07
N PRO A 426 18.31 21.61 25.18
CA PRO A 426 17.47 22.43 24.30
C PRO A 426 17.91 22.27 22.84
N PRO A 427 17.00 22.52 21.87
CA PRO A 427 17.34 22.43 20.46
C PRO A 427 18.51 23.37 20.12
N ALA A 428 19.44 22.89 19.31
CA ALA A 428 20.56 23.71 18.82
C ALA A 428 20.13 24.73 17.76
N PHE A 429 18.94 24.52 17.17
CA PHE A 429 18.33 25.36 16.15
C PHE A 429 17.48 26.43 16.85
N ARG A 430 17.68 27.70 16.50
CA ARG A 430 17.07 28.87 17.12
C ARG A 430 15.92 29.44 16.31
#